data_AF-A0A6I6MYW1-F1
#
_entry.id   AF-A0A6I6MYW1-F1
#
_cell.length_a   1.000
_cell.length_b   1.000
_cell.length_c   1.000
_cell.angle_alpha   90.00
_cell.angle_beta   90.00
_cell.angle_gamma   90.00
#
_symmetry.space_group_name_H-M   'P 1'
#
loop_
_entity.id
_entity.type
_entity.pdbx_description
1 polymer ?
#
loop_
_entity_poly.entity_id
_entity_poly.type
_entity_poly.pdbx_seq_one_letter_code
_entity_poly.pdbx_strand_id
1 'polypeptide(L)'
;MATLSSKNFQLVLILALVLAGCGGGGGGGGGGGGSPPPPPPPPPPPPPGVYRPEIFVERDPDGTAYVRVLEQIYDPFAPAGPQRTFANVNSVPDIDGGQTTLVSNAHVTQEKYGAHIIGSGAVSIYNYSSVGFNGGGSIHGAAIKLERSSAAPTYIQRVFADEQQQPDPTYVRNVDFLGVEFNGAPIYVRGATARNVSDGGVDTKSTGVSLMNVTFTSANRGLRAWDDTEITIVNSIINVAPGFAQAWVYDNTSTIRYYNVLWCIGAADPTPTDPNCTTDPTVVDDDNVSGSNLDRMVELSSNPLPAVSPIFTTQIDRIVVEYSSNNGASWQTITLPNAGGGGLPAPVGDTRYRIPLNLNAANYVFRASVQQGGTMVGTYSVTLNEAGQVVP
;
A
#
# COMPACT_ATOMS: atom_id res chain seq x y z
N MET A 1 -59.41 5.63 29.57
CA MET A 1 -58.15 5.94 28.86
C MET A 1 -57.19 4.78 29.10
N ALA A 2 -56.54 4.10 28.16
CA ALA A 2 -56.66 3.92 26.72
C ALA A 2 -55.96 2.57 26.47
N THR A 3 -56.61 1.71 25.70
CA THR A 3 -56.31 0.29 25.43
C THR A 3 -55.07 0.07 24.57
N LEU A 4 -54.19 -0.86 24.96
CA LEU A 4 -53.19 -1.48 24.09
C LEU A 4 -53.70 -2.85 23.62
N SER A 5 -53.75 -3.00 22.31
CA SER A 5 -54.46 -4.04 21.55
C SER A 5 -53.60 -5.27 21.29
N SER A 6 -54.15 -6.44 21.64
CA SER A 6 -53.63 -7.78 21.37
C SER A 6 -54.05 -8.28 19.98
N LYS A 7 -53.13 -8.33 19.00
CA LYS A 7 -53.26 -9.21 17.82
C LYS A 7 -51.86 -9.65 17.36
N ASN A 8 -51.72 -10.95 17.08
CA ASN A 8 -50.58 -11.64 16.46
C ASN A 8 -49.61 -12.36 17.42
N PHE A 9 -50.22 -13.02 18.40
CA PHE A 9 -49.88 -14.39 18.81
C PHE A 9 -50.06 -15.33 17.59
N GLN A 10 -49.17 -16.31 17.40
CA GLN A 10 -49.25 -17.46 16.47
C GLN A 10 -48.70 -17.36 15.02
N LEU A 11 -47.37 -17.24 14.85
CA LEU A 11 -46.72 -17.86 13.68
C LEU A 11 -45.26 -18.27 13.95
N VAL A 12 -45.03 -18.87 15.12
CA VAL A 12 -43.90 -19.77 15.37
C VAL A 12 -44.52 -21.15 15.51
N LEU A 13 -43.93 -22.16 14.86
CA LEU A 13 -44.32 -23.58 14.86
C LEU A 13 -45.33 -23.99 13.76
N ILE A 14 -44.84 -24.39 12.58
CA ILE A 14 -45.40 -25.49 11.75
C ILE A 14 -44.40 -25.83 10.61
N LEU A 15 -44.11 -27.13 10.50
CA LEU A 15 -43.58 -27.88 9.36
C LEU A 15 -42.06 -28.01 9.12
N ALA A 16 -41.43 -28.75 10.03
CA ALA A 16 -40.53 -29.83 9.63
C ALA A 16 -41.31 -30.97 8.92
N LEU A 17 -40.63 -31.72 8.04
CA LEU A 17 -41.01 -32.94 7.28
C LEU A 17 -41.49 -32.77 5.81
N VAL A 18 -40.55 -32.90 4.86
CA VAL A 18 -40.67 -33.70 3.61
C VAL A 18 -39.25 -34.21 3.26
N LEU A 19 -38.84 -35.39 3.72
CA LEU A 19 -38.83 -36.69 3.01
C LEU A 19 -37.80 -36.83 1.86
N ALA A 20 -36.71 -37.52 2.19
CA ALA A 20 -36.14 -38.69 1.52
C ALA A 20 -36.20 -38.77 -0.03
N GLY A 21 -35.08 -38.44 -0.68
CA GLY A 21 -34.73 -38.92 -2.03
C GLY A 21 -33.69 -40.04 -1.94
N CYS A 22 -34.16 -41.28 -1.96
CA CYS A 22 -33.34 -42.49 -2.09
C CYS A 22 -33.27 -42.87 -3.58
N GLY A 23 -32.05 -43.04 -4.10
CA GLY A 23 -31.74 -43.68 -5.39
C GLY A 23 -30.22 -43.76 -5.51
N GLY A 24 -29.56 -44.89 -5.75
CA GLY A 24 -30.01 -46.17 -6.27
C GLY A 24 -29.23 -46.48 -7.54
N GLY A 25 -28.29 -47.44 -7.50
CA GLY A 25 -27.55 -48.00 -8.64
C GLY A 25 -26.04 -47.75 -8.53
N GLY A 26 -25.12 -48.71 -8.68
CA GLY A 26 -25.19 -50.05 -9.27
C GLY A 26 -24.08 -50.20 -10.32
N GLY A 27 -23.20 -51.19 -10.16
CA GLY A 27 -22.13 -51.56 -11.12
C GLY A 27 -20.73 -51.22 -10.58
N GLY A 28 -19.83 -52.14 -10.27
CA GLY A 28 -19.62 -53.47 -10.84
C GLY A 28 -18.66 -53.35 -12.02
N GLY A 29 -17.35 -53.33 -11.76
CA GLY A 29 -16.33 -53.24 -12.80
C GLY A 29 -14.93 -53.42 -12.22
N GLY A 30 -14.47 -54.68 -12.16
CA GLY A 30 -13.08 -55.00 -11.91
C GLY A 30 -12.21 -54.51 -13.07
N GLY A 31 -11.00 -54.04 -12.76
CA GLY A 31 -10.06 -53.59 -13.76
C GLY A 31 -8.67 -53.38 -13.16
N GLY A 32 -7.79 -54.35 -13.40
CA GLY A 32 -6.33 -54.24 -13.45
C GLY A 32 -5.64 -53.33 -12.44
N GLY A 33 -5.10 -53.94 -11.38
CA GLY A 33 -4.08 -53.34 -10.51
C GLY A 33 -2.75 -53.13 -11.24
N GLY A 34 -2.73 -52.18 -12.18
CA GLY A 34 -1.50 -51.50 -12.55
C GLY A 34 -1.16 -50.56 -11.41
N SER A 35 0.00 -50.75 -10.77
CA SER A 35 0.54 -49.78 -9.81
C SER A 35 0.42 -48.38 -10.43
N PRO A 36 -0.17 -47.39 -9.73
CA PRO A 36 -0.31 -46.06 -10.29
C PRO A 36 1.05 -45.56 -10.77
N PRO A 37 1.13 -44.90 -11.94
CA PRO A 37 2.38 -44.35 -12.43
C PRO A 37 2.96 -43.45 -11.33
N PRO A 38 4.28 -43.50 -11.10
CA PRO A 38 4.90 -42.64 -10.10
C PRO A 38 4.47 -41.20 -10.37
N PRO A 39 4.14 -40.43 -9.32
CA PRO A 39 3.77 -39.03 -9.49
C PRO A 39 4.87 -38.34 -10.31
N PRO A 40 4.51 -37.51 -11.30
CA PRO A 40 5.50 -36.77 -12.06
C PRO A 40 6.41 -36.02 -11.08
N PRO A 41 7.74 -35.99 -11.34
CA PRO A 41 8.65 -35.25 -10.49
C PRO A 41 8.17 -33.80 -10.36
N PRO A 42 8.33 -33.17 -9.18
CA PRO A 42 7.98 -31.76 -9.02
C PRO A 42 8.66 -30.95 -10.11
N PRO A 43 7.96 -29.97 -10.74
CA PRO A 43 8.62 -29.08 -11.69
C PRO A 43 9.85 -28.44 -11.03
N PRO A 44 10.96 -28.25 -11.76
CA PRO A 44 12.12 -27.55 -11.24
C PRO A 44 11.70 -26.19 -10.67
N PRO A 45 12.33 -25.73 -9.57
CA PRO A 45 12.14 -24.36 -9.11
C PRO A 45 12.39 -23.40 -10.27
N PRO A 46 11.59 -22.33 -10.43
CA PRO A 46 11.88 -21.28 -11.39
C PRO A 46 13.34 -20.80 -11.21
N PRO A 47 14.08 -20.49 -12.28
CA PRO A 47 15.37 -19.84 -12.16
C PRO A 47 15.23 -18.60 -11.27
N PRO A 48 16.17 -18.33 -10.34
CA PRO A 48 16.17 -17.09 -9.59
C PRO A 48 16.08 -15.92 -10.58
N GLY A 49 15.07 -15.06 -10.44
CA GLY A 49 15.00 -13.83 -11.21
C GLY A 49 16.26 -13.02 -10.93
N VAL A 50 16.86 -12.44 -11.97
CA VAL A 50 17.96 -11.49 -11.77
C VAL A 50 17.36 -10.26 -11.10
N TYR A 51 17.55 -10.13 -9.79
CA TYR A 51 17.10 -8.95 -9.06
C TYR A 51 17.90 -7.75 -9.52
N ARG A 52 17.19 -6.76 -10.08
CA ARG A 52 17.78 -5.47 -10.44
C ARG A 52 16.85 -4.37 -9.95
N PRO A 53 17.18 -3.69 -8.84
CA PRO A 53 16.38 -2.55 -8.42
C PRO A 53 16.45 -1.47 -9.48
N GLU A 54 15.34 -0.77 -9.68
CA GLU A 54 15.31 0.44 -10.49
C GLU A 54 15.69 1.61 -9.59
N ILE A 55 16.60 2.47 -10.05
CA ILE A 55 17.00 3.68 -9.34
C ILE A 55 16.59 4.88 -10.18
N PHE A 56 16.15 5.95 -9.54
CA PHE A 56 15.77 7.21 -10.16
C PHE A 56 16.31 8.37 -9.33
N VAL A 57 16.54 9.51 -9.97
CA VAL A 57 16.68 10.79 -9.27
C VAL A 57 15.43 11.59 -9.54
N GLU A 58 14.71 11.91 -8.47
CA GLU A 58 13.48 12.71 -8.51
C GLU A 58 13.74 14.07 -7.87
N ARG A 59 12.92 15.05 -8.25
CA ARG A 59 12.93 16.37 -7.63
C ARG A 59 11.52 16.75 -7.24
N ASP A 60 11.37 17.20 -6.00
CA ASP A 60 10.14 17.80 -5.56
C ASP A 60 9.97 19.21 -6.19
N PRO A 61 8.76 19.79 -6.20
CA PRO A 61 8.50 21.12 -6.79
C PRO A 61 9.36 22.25 -6.21
N ASP A 62 9.86 22.09 -4.99
CA ASP A 62 10.79 23.01 -4.32
C ASP A 62 12.25 22.86 -4.79
N GLY A 63 12.51 21.89 -5.68
CA GLY A 63 13.83 21.57 -6.22
C GLY A 63 14.63 20.55 -5.39
N THR A 64 14.12 20.11 -4.23
CA THR A 64 14.79 19.11 -3.38
C THR A 64 14.94 17.80 -4.13
N ALA A 65 16.16 17.27 -4.19
CA ALA A 65 16.47 16.04 -4.92
C ALA A 65 16.42 14.80 -4.03
N TYR A 66 15.89 13.73 -4.58
CA TYR A 66 15.75 12.43 -3.94
C TYR A 66 16.29 11.33 -4.86
N VAL A 67 16.98 10.33 -4.30
CA VAL A 67 17.17 9.05 -4.98
C VAL A 67 15.97 8.18 -4.64
N ARG A 68 15.20 7.74 -5.64
CA ARG A 68 14.19 6.71 -5.44
C ARG A 68 14.74 5.35 -5.85
N VAL A 69 14.52 4.32 -5.03
CA VAL A 69 14.79 2.93 -5.43
C VAL A 69 13.53 2.10 -5.41
N LEU A 70 13.15 1.55 -6.56
CA LEU A 70 11.95 0.74 -6.73
C LEU A 70 12.31 -0.74 -6.87
N GLU A 71 11.59 -1.57 -6.12
CA GLU A 71 11.58 -3.02 -6.30
C GLU A 71 10.73 -3.45 -7.49
N GLN A 72 10.98 -4.66 -8.02
CA GLN A 72 10.20 -5.22 -9.12
C GLN A 72 8.70 -5.22 -8.83
N ILE A 73 7.91 -4.90 -9.86
CA ILE A 73 6.44 -4.93 -9.79
C ILE A 73 5.97 -6.37 -9.63
N TYR A 74 5.08 -6.59 -8.66
CA TYR A 74 4.28 -7.81 -8.60
C TYR A 74 3.17 -7.74 -9.65
N ASP A 75 3.15 -8.68 -10.59
CA ASP A 75 2.07 -8.81 -11.57
C ASP A 75 1.07 -9.88 -11.10
N PRO A 76 -0.08 -9.50 -10.52
CA PRO A 76 -1.10 -10.45 -10.08
C PRO A 76 -1.77 -11.19 -11.24
N PHE A 77 -1.51 -10.79 -12.49
CA PHE A 77 -2.17 -11.32 -13.67
C PHE A 77 -1.28 -12.25 -14.49
N ALA A 78 -0.11 -12.63 -13.96
CA ALA A 78 0.78 -13.59 -14.60
C ALA A 78 0.34 -15.05 -14.32
N PRO A 79 0.27 -15.94 -15.34
CA PRO A 79 0.42 -15.65 -16.77
C PRO A 79 -0.79 -14.87 -17.32
N ALA A 80 -0.52 -13.96 -18.27
CA ALA A 80 -1.49 -13.00 -18.77
C ALA A 80 -2.82 -13.65 -19.21
N GLY A 81 -3.92 -13.24 -18.56
CA GLY A 81 -5.29 -13.54 -18.97
C GLY A 81 -5.97 -12.34 -19.64
N PRO A 82 -7.21 -12.51 -20.16
CA PRO A 82 -8.01 -11.39 -20.65
C PRO A 82 -8.26 -10.36 -19.54
N GLN A 83 -7.80 -9.14 -19.75
CA GLN A 83 -7.97 -8.03 -18.81
C GLN A 83 -8.23 -6.72 -19.56
N ARG A 84 -8.94 -5.80 -18.92
CA ARG A 84 -9.03 -4.42 -19.38
C ARG A 84 -7.71 -3.75 -19.04
N THR A 85 -7.14 -2.98 -19.95
CA THR A 85 -5.84 -2.31 -19.71
C THR A 85 -5.96 -0.82 -20.00
N PHE A 86 -5.57 -0.01 -19.04
CA PHE A 86 -5.36 1.43 -19.16
C PHE A 86 -3.87 1.71 -18.97
N ALA A 87 -3.15 2.00 -20.05
CA ALA A 87 -1.70 2.17 -20.01
C ALA A 87 -1.27 3.48 -20.68
N ASN A 88 -0.36 4.24 -20.06
CA ASN A 88 0.16 5.51 -20.58
C ASN A 88 -0.96 6.53 -20.84
N VAL A 89 -1.85 6.70 -19.85
CA VAL A 89 -3.03 7.55 -19.93
C VAL A 89 -2.92 8.75 -18.98
N ASN A 90 -3.57 9.86 -19.34
CA ASN A 90 -3.63 11.07 -18.49
C ASN A 90 -4.94 11.21 -17.70
N SER A 91 -5.83 10.24 -17.86
CA SER A 91 -7.06 10.07 -17.07
C SER A 91 -7.40 8.58 -17.05
N VAL A 92 -7.99 8.12 -15.96
CA VAL A 92 -8.42 6.72 -15.81
C VAL A 92 -9.95 6.70 -15.84
N PRO A 93 -10.58 6.07 -16.85
CA PRO A 93 -12.03 5.88 -16.85
C PRO A 93 -12.48 5.09 -15.62
N ASP A 94 -13.75 5.21 -15.25
CA ASP A 94 -14.35 4.39 -14.20
C ASP A 94 -14.04 2.89 -14.44
N ILE A 95 -13.52 2.24 -13.40
CA ILE A 95 -13.19 0.82 -13.40
C ILE A 95 -14.39 0.08 -12.82
N ASP A 96 -15.23 -0.42 -13.72
CA ASP A 96 -16.53 -1.02 -13.41
C ASP A 96 -16.70 -2.44 -13.99
N GLY A 97 -17.72 -3.16 -13.53
CA GLY A 97 -18.10 -4.49 -14.01
C GLY A 97 -17.37 -5.65 -13.32
N GLY A 98 -17.31 -6.81 -13.97
CA GLY A 98 -16.68 -8.02 -13.41
C GLY A 98 -15.29 -8.34 -13.96
N GLN A 99 -14.79 -7.52 -14.90
CA GLN A 99 -13.55 -7.82 -15.61
C GLN A 99 -12.32 -7.38 -14.80
N THR A 100 -11.28 -8.21 -14.78
CA THR A 100 -9.97 -7.83 -14.25
C THR A 100 -9.41 -6.62 -15.01
N THR A 101 -8.83 -5.67 -14.29
CA THR A 101 -8.33 -4.41 -14.86
C THR A 101 -6.89 -4.13 -14.43
N LEU A 102 -6.04 -3.80 -15.41
CA LEU A 102 -4.70 -3.29 -15.23
C LEU A 102 -4.66 -1.79 -15.53
N VAL A 103 -4.14 -0.99 -14.59
CA VAL A 103 -3.78 0.42 -14.79
C VAL A 103 -2.26 0.54 -14.66
N SER A 104 -1.60 1.09 -15.68
CA SER A 104 -0.15 1.29 -15.65
C SER A 104 0.30 2.62 -16.26
N ASN A 105 1.35 3.21 -15.70
CA ASN A 105 1.96 4.44 -16.22
C ASN A 105 0.93 5.56 -16.44
N ALA A 106 0.03 5.76 -15.48
CA ALA A 106 -1.01 6.78 -15.57
C ALA A 106 -0.61 8.04 -14.81
N HIS A 107 -0.86 9.21 -15.40
CA HIS A 107 -0.59 10.50 -14.79
C HIS A 107 -1.84 11.38 -14.85
N VAL A 108 -2.55 11.43 -13.73
CA VAL A 108 -3.83 12.11 -13.63
C VAL A 108 -3.63 13.46 -12.93
N THR A 109 -4.27 14.51 -13.45
CA THR A 109 -4.13 15.87 -12.90
C THR A 109 -5.48 16.53 -12.74
N GLN A 110 -5.70 17.18 -11.60
CA GLN A 110 -6.93 17.96 -11.35
C GLN A 110 -8.20 17.16 -11.60
N GLU A 111 -8.25 15.94 -11.07
CA GLU A 111 -9.46 15.12 -11.07
C GLU A 111 -10.08 15.06 -9.67
N LYS A 112 -11.38 14.77 -9.60
CA LYS A 112 -12.04 14.50 -8.32
C LYS A 112 -11.55 13.17 -7.74
N TYR A 113 -11.53 12.15 -8.60
CA TYR A 113 -11.00 10.83 -8.32
C TYR A 113 -9.95 10.54 -9.37
N GLY A 114 -8.71 10.33 -8.96
CA GLY A 114 -7.67 10.06 -9.93
C GLY A 114 -7.89 8.69 -10.62
N ALA A 115 -8.12 7.64 -9.83
CA ALA A 115 -8.65 6.36 -10.29
C ALA A 115 -9.91 6.00 -9.49
N HIS A 116 -11.00 5.69 -10.19
CA HIS A 116 -12.30 5.41 -9.58
C HIS A 116 -12.74 3.98 -9.86
N ILE A 117 -12.87 3.16 -8.81
CA ILE A 117 -13.22 1.74 -8.90
C ILE A 117 -14.64 1.54 -8.34
N ILE A 118 -15.57 1.16 -9.22
CA ILE A 118 -17.01 1.05 -8.95
C ILE A 118 -17.47 -0.41 -9.15
N GLY A 119 -16.78 -1.33 -8.46
CA GLY A 119 -17.00 -2.77 -8.59
C GLY A 119 -16.29 -3.33 -9.82
N SER A 120 -15.29 -4.17 -9.61
CA SER A 120 -14.43 -4.74 -10.64
C SER A 120 -14.15 -6.22 -10.34
N GLY A 121 -13.58 -6.93 -11.31
CA GLY A 121 -12.71 -8.07 -11.00
C GLY A 121 -11.45 -7.60 -10.27
N ALA A 122 -10.37 -8.40 -10.27
CA ALA A 122 -9.13 -7.97 -9.65
C ALA A 122 -8.59 -6.69 -10.32
N VAL A 123 -8.03 -5.77 -9.55
CA VAL A 123 -7.46 -4.52 -10.08
C VAL A 123 -5.98 -4.47 -9.73
N SER A 124 -5.12 -4.15 -10.70
CA SER A 124 -3.70 -3.87 -10.47
C SER A 124 -3.39 -2.47 -10.97
N ILE A 125 -2.84 -1.63 -10.11
CA ILE A 125 -2.43 -0.26 -10.41
C ILE A 125 -0.93 -0.16 -10.14
N TYR A 126 -0.13 0.23 -11.13
CA TYR A 126 1.28 0.54 -10.90
C TYR A 126 1.83 1.71 -11.72
N ASN A 127 2.89 2.34 -11.23
CA ASN A 127 3.48 3.56 -11.82
C ASN A 127 2.39 4.61 -12.07
N TYR A 128 1.59 4.87 -11.04
CA TYR A 128 0.45 5.77 -11.12
C TYR A 128 0.77 7.06 -10.36
N SER A 129 0.36 8.19 -10.93
CA SER A 129 0.49 9.49 -10.28
C SER A 129 -0.80 10.30 -10.35
N SER A 130 -1.16 10.95 -9.24
CA SER A 130 -2.28 11.88 -9.12
C SER A 130 -1.77 13.21 -8.59
N VAL A 131 -2.02 14.30 -9.31
CA VAL A 131 -1.53 15.63 -8.93
C VAL A 131 -2.64 16.68 -9.00
N GLY A 132 -2.93 17.27 -7.84
CA GLY A 132 -3.94 18.29 -7.68
C GLY A 132 -5.36 17.70 -7.68
N PHE A 133 -6.12 18.02 -6.64
CA PHE A 133 -7.54 17.72 -6.58
C PHE A 133 -8.37 18.81 -7.25
N ASN A 134 -9.34 18.39 -8.05
CA ASN A 134 -10.40 19.28 -8.54
C ASN A 134 -11.77 18.64 -8.31
N GLY A 135 -12.35 18.91 -7.14
CA GLY A 135 -13.65 18.36 -6.78
C GLY A 135 -14.84 18.90 -7.56
N GLY A 136 -14.68 19.96 -8.37
CA GLY A 136 -15.81 20.63 -9.01
C GLY A 136 -16.88 21.12 -8.01
N GLY A 137 -16.47 21.46 -6.77
CA GLY A 137 -17.36 21.79 -5.65
C GLY A 137 -17.77 20.60 -4.79
N SER A 138 -17.41 19.37 -5.15
CA SER A 138 -17.52 18.22 -4.26
C SER A 138 -16.52 18.33 -3.11
N ILE A 139 -16.98 17.98 -1.92
CA ILE A 139 -16.15 17.89 -0.73
C ILE A 139 -15.42 16.55 -0.62
N HIS A 140 -15.71 15.57 -1.47
CA HIS A 140 -15.12 14.23 -1.42
C HIS A 140 -14.23 13.99 -2.64
N GLY A 141 -13.02 13.50 -2.41
CA GLY A 141 -12.03 13.18 -3.44
C GLY A 141 -11.07 12.10 -2.98
N ALA A 142 -10.36 11.48 -3.93
CA ALA A 142 -9.23 10.64 -3.59
C ALA A 142 -8.29 10.47 -4.79
N ALA A 143 -7.00 10.24 -4.54
CA ALA A 143 -6.09 9.80 -5.60
C ALA A 143 -6.55 8.45 -6.18
N ILE A 144 -7.01 7.54 -5.31
CA ILE A 144 -7.63 6.26 -5.66
C ILE A 144 -8.88 6.06 -4.81
N LYS A 145 -10.05 5.93 -5.45
CA LYS A 145 -11.35 5.75 -4.79
C LYS A 145 -11.95 4.38 -5.10
N LEU A 146 -12.34 3.65 -4.08
CA LEU A 146 -13.12 2.41 -4.17
C LEU A 146 -14.52 2.66 -3.62
N GLU A 147 -15.49 2.89 -4.51
CA GLU A 147 -16.84 3.31 -4.15
C GLU A 147 -17.85 2.16 -4.13
N ARG A 148 -17.47 0.93 -4.50
CA ARG A 148 -18.32 -0.26 -4.32
C ARG A 148 -17.48 -1.49 -3.98
N SER A 149 -18.12 -2.47 -3.35
CA SER A 149 -17.52 -3.77 -3.04
C SER A 149 -16.93 -4.41 -4.30
N SER A 150 -15.60 -4.57 -4.33
CA SER A 150 -14.94 -5.46 -5.27
C SER A 150 -15.03 -6.88 -4.73
N ALA A 151 -15.41 -7.84 -5.58
CA ALA A 151 -15.38 -9.26 -5.22
C ALA A 151 -13.94 -9.81 -5.22
N ALA A 152 -12.97 -9.06 -5.75
CA ALA A 152 -11.59 -9.49 -5.93
C ALA A 152 -10.57 -8.46 -5.45
N PRO A 153 -9.35 -8.88 -5.09
CA PRO A 153 -8.36 -7.98 -4.50
C PRO A 153 -7.94 -6.82 -5.40
N THR A 154 -7.54 -5.73 -4.76
CA THR A 154 -6.92 -4.57 -5.43
C THR A 154 -5.45 -4.49 -5.04
N TYR A 155 -4.56 -4.41 -6.02
CA TYR A 155 -3.11 -4.31 -5.88
C TYR A 155 -2.67 -2.91 -6.33
N ILE A 156 -2.01 -2.15 -5.47
CA ILE A 156 -1.58 -0.77 -5.71
C ILE A 156 -0.08 -0.70 -5.45
N GLN A 157 0.71 -0.31 -6.45
CA GLN A 157 2.17 -0.34 -6.38
C GLN A 157 2.80 0.91 -6.97
N ARG A 158 3.92 1.40 -6.41
CA ARG A 158 4.69 2.50 -7.01
C ARG A 158 3.81 3.71 -7.36
N VAL A 159 3.06 4.17 -6.37
CA VAL A 159 2.09 5.26 -6.54
C VAL A 159 2.60 6.55 -5.92
N PHE A 160 2.37 7.66 -6.60
CA PHE A 160 2.60 9.00 -6.08
C PHE A 160 1.32 9.83 -6.11
N ALA A 161 0.96 10.47 -5.01
CA ALA A 161 -0.16 11.40 -4.95
C ALA A 161 0.28 12.72 -4.29
N ASP A 162 -0.01 13.83 -4.95
CA ASP A 162 0.11 15.18 -4.40
C ASP A 162 -1.14 15.96 -4.73
N GLU A 163 -2.13 15.93 -3.85
CA GLU A 163 -3.44 16.53 -4.15
C GLU A 163 -3.45 18.05 -3.98
N GLN A 164 -2.32 18.63 -3.59
CA GLN A 164 -2.12 20.08 -3.39
C GLN A 164 -3.19 20.70 -2.48
N GLN A 165 -3.77 19.91 -1.58
CA GLN A 165 -4.70 20.39 -0.59
C GLN A 165 -3.97 20.61 0.74
N GLN A 166 -4.32 21.70 1.41
CA GLN A 166 -3.90 21.89 2.79
C GLN A 166 -4.75 21.00 3.70
N PRO A 167 -4.18 20.46 4.80
CA PRO A 167 -4.96 19.83 5.85
C PRO A 167 -6.13 20.71 6.28
N ASP A 168 -7.34 20.14 6.32
CA ASP A 168 -8.56 20.87 6.65
C ASP A 168 -9.20 20.29 7.92
N PRO A 169 -9.14 20.99 9.07
CA PRO A 169 -9.73 20.50 10.32
C PRO A 169 -11.26 20.55 10.32
N THR A 170 -11.88 21.24 9.34
CA THR A 170 -13.34 21.41 9.28
C THR A 170 -14.03 20.32 8.46
N TYR A 171 -13.27 19.43 7.82
CA TYR A 171 -13.78 18.36 6.95
C TYR A 171 -14.63 18.86 5.78
N VAL A 172 -14.50 20.14 5.38
CA VAL A 172 -15.18 20.65 4.18
C VAL A 172 -14.45 20.23 2.90
N ARG A 173 -13.22 19.72 3.02
CA ARG A 173 -12.49 19.01 1.97
C ARG A 173 -11.98 17.69 2.53
N ASN A 174 -12.62 16.61 2.11
CA ASN A 174 -12.22 15.25 2.34
C ASN A 174 -11.55 14.70 1.08
N VAL A 175 -10.24 14.90 0.98
CA VAL A 175 -9.42 14.37 -0.11
C VAL A 175 -8.44 13.38 0.49
N ASP A 176 -8.60 12.13 0.10
CA ASP A 176 -7.77 11.02 0.57
C ASP A 176 -6.68 10.65 -0.44
N PHE A 177 -5.64 9.94 -0.01
CA PHE A 177 -4.85 9.14 -0.96
C PHE A 177 -5.64 7.90 -1.41
N LEU A 178 -6.09 7.10 -0.44
CA LEU A 178 -6.92 5.92 -0.68
C LEU A 178 -8.22 6.04 0.10
N GLY A 179 -9.33 6.24 -0.62
CA GLY A 179 -10.67 6.26 -0.02
C GLY A 179 -11.47 4.99 -0.36
N VAL A 180 -11.96 4.27 0.64
CA VAL A 180 -12.70 3.01 0.48
C VAL A 180 -14.04 3.11 1.20
N GLU A 181 -15.13 3.18 0.43
CA GLU A 181 -16.45 3.51 0.98
C GLU A 181 -17.28 2.31 1.41
N PHE A 182 -16.91 1.11 0.98
CA PHE A 182 -17.67 -0.11 1.24
C PHE A 182 -16.76 -1.28 1.54
N ASN A 183 -17.29 -2.22 2.30
CA ASN A 183 -16.61 -3.48 2.53
C ASN A 183 -16.39 -4.23 1.21
N GLY A 184 -15.21 -4.82 1.03
CA GLY A 184 -14.83 -5.52 -0.18
C GLY A 184 -13.69 -6.49 0.05
N ALA A 185 -13.18 -7.06 -1.04
CA ALA A 185 -11.97 -7.88 -0.99
C ALA A 185 -10.75 -7.08 -0.50
N PRO A 186 -9.69 -7.77 -0.03
CA PRO A 186 -8.49 -7.11 0.50
C PRO A 186 -7.82 -6.15 -0.48
N ILE A 187 -7.26 -5.07 0.07
CA ILE A 187 -6.50 -4.07 -0.67
C ILE A 187 -5.05 -4.14 -0.22
N TYR A 188 -4.14 -4.22 -1.19
CA TYR A 188 -2.71 -4.34 -0.95
C TYR A 188 -1.99 -3.15 -1.59
N VAL A 189 -1.33 -2.34 -0.76
CA VAL A 189 -0.59 -1.16 -1.20
C VAL A 189 0.89 -1.32 -0.88
N ARG A 190 1.75 -1.11 -1.88
CA ARG A 190 3.20 -1.21 -1.72
C ARG A 190 3.95 -0.08 -2.41
N GLY A 191 4.84 0.60 -1.69
CA GLY A 191 5.68 1.65 -2.29
C GLY A 191 4.85 2.83 -2.77
N ALA A 192 4.04 3.41 -1.89
CA ALA A 192 3.18 4.55 -2.21
C ALA A 192 3.62 5.79 -1.43
N THR A 193 3.56 6.95 -2.07
CA THR A 193 3.80 8.25 -1.44
C THR A 193 2.55 9.09 -1.62
N ALA A 194 2.04 9.65 -0.54
CA ALA A 194 0.98 10.66 -0.60
C ALA A 194 1.42 11.92 0.14
N ARG A 195 1.13 13.09 -0.44
CA ARG A 195 1.34 14.38 0.21
C ARG A 195 0.17 15.31 -0.03
N ASN A 196 -0.03 16.25 0.90
CA ASN A 196 -1.01 17.33 0.76
C ASN A 196 -2.41 16.79 0.43
N VAL A 197 -2.80 15.72 1.13
CA VAL A 197 -4.15 15.16 1.12
C VAL A 197 -4.90 15.81 2.29
N SER A 198 -6.07 16.41 2.05
CA SER A 198 -6.68 17.27 3.07
C SER A 198 -7.30 16.52 4.24
N ASP A 199 -7.69 15.25 4.04
CA ASP A 199 -8.24 14.37 5.08
C ASP A 199 -7.31 13.19 5.35
N GLY A 200 -7.49 12.06 4.66
CA GLY A 200 -6.79 10.81 4.97
C GLY A 200 -5.60 10.48 4.07
N GLY A 201 -4.54 9.89 4.63
CA GLY A 201 -3.69 9.00 3.82
C GLY A 201 -4.49 7.78 3.37
N VAL A 202 -5.12 7.09 4.31
CA VAL A 202 -6.10 6.01 4.03
C VAL A 202 -7.36 6.27 4.82
N ASP A 203 -8.50 6.32 4.15
CA ASP A 203 -9.84 6.29 4.73
C ASP A 203 -10.54 5.01 4.29
N THR A 204 -10.72 4.04 5.20
CA THR A 204 -11.25 2.72 4.82
C THR A 204 -12.42 2.24 5.67
N LYS A 205 -13.48 1.84 4.97
CA LYS A 205 -14.63 1.06 5.45
C LYS A 205 -14.56 -0.42 5.03
N SER A 206 -13.41 -0.86 4.52
CA SER A 206 -13.16 -2.26 4.13
C SER A 206 -12.45 -3.04 5.23
N THR A 207 -12.83 -4.32 5.34
CA THR A 207 -12.34 -5.25 6.37
C THR A 207 -10.83 -5.50 6.35
N GLY A 208 -10.12 -5.21 5.26
CA GLY A 208 -8.67 -5.42 5.21
C GLY A 208 -7.93 -4.52 4.23
N VAL A 209 -7.06 -3.67 4.77
CA VAL A 209 -6.08 -2.88 4.00
C VAL A 209 -4.69 -3.19 4.52
N SER A 210 -3.78 -3.60 3.63
CA SER A 210 -2.38 -3.85 3.97
C SER A 210 -1.48 -2.87 3.23
N LEU A 211 -0.61 -2.20 3.98
CA LEU A 211 0.28 -1.13 3.51
C LEU A 211 1.72 -1.53 3.79
N MET A 212 2.59 -1.43 2.79
CA MET A 212 4.03 -1.65 2.94
C MET A 212 4.82 -0.56 2.24
N ASN A 213 5.86 -0.02 2.88
CA ASN A 213 6.72 1.00 2.28
C ASN A 213 5.92 2.22 1.82
N VAL A 214 4.93 2.65 2.62
CA VAL A 214 4.14 3.85 2.33
C VAL A 214 4.67 5.05 3.08
N THR A 215 4.51 6.24 2.50
CA THR A 215 4.84 7.51 3.12
C THR A 215 3.69 8.48 2.92
N PHE A 216 3.06 8.88 4.02
CA PHE A 216 2.01 9.88 4.01
C PHE A 216 2.52 11.13 4.71
N THR A 217 2.49 12.27 4.01
CA THR A 217 2.92 13.56 4.56
C THR A 217 1.81 14.60 4.45
N SER A 218 1.72 15.50 5.43
CA SER A 218 0.80 16.65 5.38
C SER A 218 -0.67 16.24 5.20
N ALA A 219 -1.08 15.13 5.82
CA ALA A 219 -2.48 14.76 5.96
C ALA A 219 -3.08 15.36 7.25
N ASN A 220 -4.40 15.55 7.29
CA ASN A 220 -5.12 15.73 8.55
C ASN A 220 -5.02 14.41 9.34
N ARG A 221 -5.43 13.29 8.74
CA ARG A 221 -5.32 11.97 9.34
C ARG A 221 -4.40 11.08 8.52
N GLY A 222 -3.40 10.49 9.16
CA GLY A 222 -2.53 9.54 8.47
C GLY A 222 -3.31 8.30 8.02
N LEU A 223 -4.00 7.67 8.98
CA LEU A 223 -4.78 6.44 8.78
C LEU A 223 -6.15 6.58 9.43
N ARG A 224 -7.19 6.08 8.77
CA ARG A 224 -8.56 6.12 9.26
C ARG A 224 -9.25 4.76 9.05
N ALA A 225 -9.55 4.11 10.16
CA ALA A 225 -10.19 2.80 10.23
C ALA A 225 -11.62 2.94 10.78
N TRP A 226 -12.62 2.60 9.97
CA TRP A 226 -14.04 2.55 10.37
C TRP A 226 -14.40 1.23 11.05
N ASP A 227 -15.65 1.06 11.46
CA ASP A 227 -16.18 -0.16 12.08
C ASP A 227 -15.81 -1.42 11.29
N ASP A 228 -15.42 -2.46 12.02
CA ASP A 228 -15.04 -3.78 11.51
C ASP A 228 -13.88 -3.76 10.49
N THR A 229 -13.04 -2.74 10.53
CA THR A 229 -11.88 -2.61 9.62
C THR A 229 -10.55 -2.91 10.30
N GLU A 230 -9.64 -3.54 9.54
CA GLU A 230 -8.25 -3.71 9.93
C GLU A 230 -7.31 -3.06 8.90
N ILE A 231 -6.44 -2.17 9.39
CA ILE A 231 -5.30 -1.68 8.61
C ILE A 231 -4.03 -2.34 9.16
N THR A 232 -3.30 -3.06 8.33
CA THR A 232 -1.95 -3.52 8.66
C THR A 232 -0.93 -2.68 7.92
N ILE A 233 -0.06 -1.98 8.64
CA ILE A 233 0.96 -1.11 8.06
C ILE A 233 2.36 -1.55 8.46
N VAL A 234 3.26 -1.63 7.47
CA VAL A 234 4.61 -2.15 7.67
C VAL A 234 5.63 -1.25 7.00
N ASN A 235 6.78 -1.03 7.66
CA ASN A 235 7.93 -0.38 7.05
C ASN A 235 7.55 0.96 6.42
N SER A 236 6.89 1.84 7.18
CA SER A 236 6.21 3.02 6.60
C SER A 236 6.45 4.29 7.43
N ILE A 237 6.17 5.45 6.83
CA ILE A 237 6.24 6.75 7.49
C ILE A 237 4.86 7.39 7.47
N ILE A 238 4.35 7.74 8.64
CA ILE A 238 3.10 8.49 8.81
C ILE A 238 3.46 9.84 9.42
N ASN A 239 3.48 10.90 8.62
CA ASN A 239 3.87 12.25 9.03
C ASN A 239 2.72 13.24 8.80
N VAL A 240 1.90 13.45 9.81
CA VAL A 240 0.75 14.35 9.70
C VAL A 240 1.15 15.80 9.96
N ALA A 241 0.29 16.76 9.60
CA ALA A 241 0.56 18.16 9.90
C ALA A 241 0.45 18.45 11.43
N PRO A 242 1.10 19.50 11.94
CA PRO A 242 0.96 19.91 13.34
C PRO A 242 -0.51 20.17 13.72
N GLY A 243 -0.93 19.65 14.87
CA GLY A 243 -2.29 19.82 15.38
C GLY A 243 -3.31 18.82 14.84
N PHE A 244 -2.88 17.79 14.13
CA PHE A 244 -3.74 16.73 13.63
C PHE A 244 -3.29 15.33 14.07
N ALA A 245 -4.13 14.33 13.81
CA ALA A 245 -3.94 12.96 14.30
C ALA A 245 -3.24 12.02 13.32
N GLN A 246 -2.32 11.20 13.83
CA GLN A 246 -1.62 10.19 13.02
C GLN A 246 -2.56 9.06 12.59
N ALA A 247 -3.53 8.74 13.44
CA ALA A 247 -4.54 7.75 13.17
C ALA A 247 -5.90 8.14 13.73
N TRP A 248 -6.95 7.52 13.19
CA TRP A 248 -8.33 7.60 13.61
C TRP A 248 -8.93 6.19 13.59
N VAL A 249 -9.55 5.77 14.68
CA VAL A 249 -10.05 4.41 14.85
C VAL A 249 -11.46 4.51 15.43
N TYR A 250 -12.47 4.16 14.64
CA TYR A 250 -13.86 4.53 14.90
C TYR A 250 -14.43 3.92 16.18
N ASP A 251 -14.35 2.60 16.33
CA ASP A 251 -14.94 1.87 17.45
C ASP A 251 -14.10 0.65 17.87
N ASN A 252 -14.60 -0.13 18.82
CA ASN A 252 -13.87 -1.26 19.39
C ASN A 252 -13.72 -2.47 18.46
N THR A 253 -14.27 -2.45 17.25
CA THR A 253 -14.10 -3.54 16.27
C THR A 253 -13.06 -3.20 15.20
N SER A 254 -12.67 -1.93 15.11
CA SER A 254 -11.62 -1.45 14.23
C SER A 254 -10.21 -1.52 14.85
N THR A 255 -9.19 -1.84 14.06
CA THR A 255 -7.80 -2.03 14.55
C THR A 255 -6.78 -1.55 13.53
N ILE A 256 -5.68 -0.95 14.01
CA ILE A 256 -4.50 -0.67 13.20
C ILE A 256 -3.34 -1.47 13.77
N ARG A 257 -2.81 -2.40 12.97
CA ARG A 257 -1.61 -3.18 13.29
C ARG A 257 -0.42 -2.56 12.61
N TYR A 258 0.69 -2.39 13.33
CA TYR A 258 1.88 -1.78 12.74
C TYR A 258 3.16 -2.55 13.05
N TYR A 259 4.07 -2.59 12.08
CA TYR A 259 5.43 -3.11 12.26
C TYR A 259 6.42 -2.13 11.65
N ASN A 260 7.38 -1.68 12.46
CA ASN A 260 8.49 -0.86 11.96
C ASN A 260 7.99 0.40 11.21
N VAL A 261 7.16 1.19 11.87
CA VAL A 261 6.56 2.42 11.33
C VAL A 261 7.11 3.62 12.09
N LEU A 262 7.49 4.66 11.35
CA LEU A 262 7.85 5.95 11.93
C LEU A 262 6.61 6.85 11.95
N TRP A 263 6.22 7.25 13.15
CA TRP A 263 5.08 8.10 13.40
C TRP A 263 5.57 9.52 13.70
N CYS A 264 5.27 10.46 12.81
CA CYS A 264 5.74 11.85 12.89
C CYS A 264 4.61 12.87 12.91
N ILE A 265 4.90 14.08 13.41
CA ILE A 265 4.00 15.24 13.37
C ILE A 265 4.79 16.46 12.90
N GLY A 266 4.54 16.91 11.68
CA GLY A 266 5.16 18.10 11.12
C GLY A 266 6.68 17.97 10.90
N ALA A 267 7.20 16.75 10.79
CA ALA A 267 8.60 16.52 10.50
C ALA A 267 8.92 16.97 9.06
N ALA A 268 9.88 17.86 8.88
CA ALA A 268 10.30 18.30 7.56
C ALA A 268 11.11 17.22 6.82
N ASP A 269 11.87 16.43 7.57
CA ASP A 269 12.68 15.32 7.07
C ASP A 269 12.50 14.11 8.01
N PRO A 270 11.39 13.37 7.86
CA PRO A 270 11.05 12.28 8.77
C PRO A 270 12.18 11.25 8.86
N THR A 271 12.83 11.18 10.02
CA THR A 271 13.88 10.20 10.31
C THR A 271 13.72 9.68 11.74
N PRO A 272 14.27 8.50 12.08
CA PRO A 272 14.27 7.99 13.45
C PRO A 272 14.94 8.93 14.48
N THR A 273 15.74 9.88 14.02
CA THR A 273 16.42 10.88 14.87
C THR A 273 15.70 12.24 14.90
N ASP A 274 14.66 12.44 14.10
CA ASP A 274 13.88 13.68 14.13
C ASP A 274 13.08 13.73 15.44
N PRO A 275 13.18 14.82 16.23
CA PRO A 275 12.47 14.94 17.51
C PRO A 275 10.94 14.95 17.37
N ASN A 276 10.41 15.16 16.16
CA ASN A 276 8.98 15.10 15.87
C ASN A 276 8.50 13.71 15.45
N CYS A 277 9.37 12.70 15.53
CA CYS A 277 9.08 11.33 15.13
C CYS A 277 9.31 10.34 16.27
N THR A 278 8.50 9.28 16.30
CA THR A 278 8.53 8.20 17.29
C THR A 278 8.24 6.84 16.62
N THR A 279 8.60 5.74 17.27
CA THR A 279 8.26 4.37 16.81
C THR A 279 6.85 3.94 17.21
N ASP A 280 6.25 4.64 18.17
CA ASP A 280 4.87 4.46 18.60
C ASP A 280 4.02 5.67 18.21
N PRO A 281 2.74 5.49 17.84
CA PRO A 281 1.86 6.60 17.55
C PRO A 281 1.62 7.43 18.83
N THR A 282 1.67 8.76 18.69
CA THR A 282 1.51 9.71 19.80
C THR A 282 0.18 10.45 19.78
N VAL A 283 -0.48 10.54 18.62
CA VAL A 283 -1.78 11.22 18.49
C VAL A 283 -2.75 10.36 17.68
N VAL A 284 -3.81 9.90 18.34
CA VAL A 284 -4.91 9.14 17.74
C VAL A 284 -6.22 9.88 18.02
N ASP A 285 -6.83 10.43 16.96
CA ASP A 285 -8.17 11.02 16.88
C ASP A 285 -8.48 12.28 17.71
N ASP A 286 -7.74 13.38 17.49
CA ASP A 286 -7.95 14.80 17.91
C ASP A 286 -8.36 15.12 19.38
N ASP A 287 -8.69 14.13 20.20
CA ASP A 287 -8.90 14.18 21.63
C ASP A 287 -7.69 13.57 22.34
N ASN A 288 -7.21 14.27 23.36
CA ASN A 288 -6.03 13.90 24.12
C ASN A 288 -6.19 12.46 24.66
N VAL A 289 -5.34 11.57 24.18
CA VAL A 289 -5.47 10.12 24.27
C VAL A 289 -5.64 9.66 25.73
N SER A 290 -6.84 9.23 26.10
CA SER A 290 -7.07 8.52 27.36
C SER A 290 -7.93 7.28 27.12
N GLY A 291 -7.43 6.11 27.53
CA GLY A 291 -8.15 4.84 27.47
C GLY A 291 -7.95 3.98 26.21
N SER A 292 -9.00 3.26 25.83
CA SER A 292 -9.05 2.11 24.90
C SER A 292 -8.60 2.33 23.46
N ASN A 293 -8.29 3.56 23.07
CA ASN A 293 -7.98 3.87 21.67
C ASN A 293 -6.57 3.42 21.27
N LEU A 294 -5.58 3.55 22.17
CA LEU A 294 -4.22 3.03 21.93
C LEU A 294 -4.18 1.51 21.96
N ASP A 295 -5.05 0.85 22.73
CA ASP A 295 -5.14 -0.62 22.74
C ASP A 295 -5.51 -1.20 21.35
N ARG A 296 -6.03 -0.35 20.45
CA ARG A 296 -6.36 -0.68 19.05
C ARG A 296 -5.23 -0.36 18.07
N MET A 297 -4.17 0.32 18.53
CA MET A 297 -2.91 0.50 17.80
C MET A 297 -1.96 -0.62 18.24
N VAL A 298 -1.97 -1.73 17.51
CA VAL A 298 -1.27 -2.96 17.91
C VAL A 298 0.09 -3.03 17.22
N GLU A 299 1.15 -2.81 17.98
CA GLU A 299 2.51 -3.10 17.50
C GLU A 299 2.67 -4.61 17.28
N LEU A 300 3.24 -4.98 16.13
CA LEU A 300 3.55 -6.34 15.77
C LEU A 300 5.03 -6.62 16.06
N SER A 301 5.34 -7.86 16.45
CA SER A 301 6.73 -8.28 16.69
C SER A 301 7.50 -8.63 15.42
N SER A 302 6.82 -8.80 14.29
CA SER A 302 7.40 -9.15 12.99
C SER A 302 6.52 -8.68 11.85
N ASN A 303 7.08 -8.62 10.63
CA ASN A 303 6.35 -8.29 9.41
C ASN A 303 5.44 -9.47 8.99
N PRO A 304 4.10 -9.35 9.06
CA PRO A 304 3.19 -10.44 8.71
C PRO A 304 2.91 -10.51 7.20
N LEU A 305 3.14 -9.41 6.47
CA LEU A 305 2.60 -9.20 5.14
C LEU A 305 3.08 -10.19 4.06
N PRO A 306 4.34 -10.69 4.07
CA PRO A 306 4.78 -11.71 3.13
C PRO A 306 3.94 -12.99 3.15
N ALA A 307 3.32 -13.32 4.29
CA ALA A 307 2.40 -14.47 4.42
C ALA A 307 0.96 -14.13 4.00
N VAL A 308 0.59 -12.85 4.01
CA VAL A 308 -0.76 -12.37 3.65
C VAL A 308 -0.94 -12.32 2.14
N SER A 309 0.06 -11.84 1.38
CA SER A 309 -0.05 -11.70 -0.07
C SER A 309 1.32 -11.69 -0.76
N PRO A 310 1.46 -12.34 -1.94
CA PRO A 310 2.74 -12.37 -2.68
C PRO A 310 3.28 -10.99 -3.08
N ILE A 311 2.42 -9.98 -3.18
CA ILE A 311 2.84 -8.59 -3.43
C ILE A 311 3.83 -8.07 -2.37
N PHE A 312 3.77 -8.62 -1.16
CA PHE A 312 4.63 -8.24 -0.04
C PHE A 312 5.78 -9.20 0.19
N THR A 313 5.87 -10.30 -0.57
CA THR A 313 7.02 -11.19 -0.51
C THR A 313 8.22 -10.44 -1.08
N THR A 314 8.91 -9.70 -0.22
CA THR A 314 10.22 -9.15 -0.54
C THR A 314 11.19 -10.33 -0.56
N GLN A 315 11.94 -10.50 -1.66
CA GLN A 315 13.08 -11.42 -1.66
C GLN A 315 14.35 -10.73 -1.19
N ILE A 316 14.21 -9.56 -0.56
CA ILE A 316 15.29 -8.67 -0.20
C ILE A 316 15.08 -8.20 1.23
N ASP A 317 16.18 -8.16 1.98
CA ASP A 317 16.20 -7.66 3.35
C ASP A 317 16.58 -6.18 3.38
N ARG A 318 17.39 -5.75 2.40
CA ARG A 318 17.96 -4.41 2.36
C ARG A 318 18.20 -3.94 0.93
N ILE A 319 17.84 -2.70 0.65
CA ILE A 319 18.33 -1.95 -0.51
C ILE A 319 19.57 -1.17 -0.07
N VAL A 320 20.67 -1.35 -0.79
CA VAL A 320 21.91 -0.60 -0.56
C VAL A 320 22.07 0.40 -1.68
N VAL A 321 21.97 1.69 -1.35
CA VAL A 321 22.30 2.77 -2.27
C VAL A 321 23.73 3.20 -2.01
N GLU A 322 24.51 3.29 -3.07
CA GLU A 322 25.86 3.80 -3.05
C GLU A 322 25.96 5.03 -3.93
N TYR A 323 26.85 5.94 -3.54
CA TYR A 323 27.23 7.09 -4.35
C TYR A 323 28.74 7.12 -4.57
N SER A 324 29.14 7.81 -5.63
CA SER A 324 30.53 8.09 -5.93
C SER A 324 30.69 9.55 -6.32
N SER A 325 31.67 10.23 -5.74
CA SER A 325 32.05 11.61 -6.06
C SER A 325 33.21 11.68 -7.09
N ASN A 326 33.66 10.54 -7.60
CA ASN A 326 34.80 10.42 -8.52
C ASN A 326 34.46 9.52 -9.71
N ASN A 327 33.25 9.68 -10.28
CA ASN A 327 32.77 8.95 -11.46
C ASN A 327 32.93 7.43 -11.36
N GLY A 328 32.61 6.86 -10.19
CA GLY A 328 32.61 5.42 -9.96
C GLY A 328 33.96 4.80 -9.59
N ALA A 329 35.03 5.58 -9.45
CA ALA A 329 36.33 5.04 -9.05
C ALA A 329 36.34 4.53 -7.59
N SER A 330 35.55 5.14 -6.71
CA SER A 330 35.25 4.65 -5.36
C SER A 330 33.79 4.89 -4.99
N TRP A 331 33.20 3.96 -4.24
CA TRP A 331 31.80 3.99 -3.83
C TRP A 331 31.68 4.09 -2.32
N GLN A 332 30.71 4.87 -1.87
CA GLN A 332 30.34 5.04 -0.48
C GLN A 332 28.87 4.67 -0.32
N THR A 333 28.56 3.84 0.67
CA THR A 333 27.17 3.52 1.00
C THR A 333 26.49 4.75 1.58
N ILE A 334 25.32 5.09 1.06
CA ILE A 334 24.44 6.06 1.71
C ILE A 334 23.83 5.36 2.92
N THR A 335 24.07 5.89 4.11
CA THR A 335 23.28 5.52 5.28
C THR A 335 21.89 6.11 5.11
N LEU A 336 20.98 5.29 4.59
CA LEU A 336 19.59 5.67 4.49
C LEU A 336 18.97 5.56 5.88
N PRO A 337 18.23 6.58 6.35
CA PRO A 337 17.54 6.52 7.66
C PRO A 337 16.62 5.30 7.76
N ASN A 338 16.26 4.76 6.59
CA ASN A 338 15.30 3.70 6.40
C ASN A 338 15.96 2.52 5.66
N ALA A 339 17.24 2.19 5.92
CA ALA A 339 17.82 0.93 5.44
C ALA A 339 18.46 0.20 6.61
N GLY A 340 17.66 -0.62 7.30
CA GLY A 340 18.10 -1.51 8.36
C GLY A 340 19.48 -2.10 8.09
N GLY A 341 20.46 -1.74 8.92
CA GLY A 341 21.83 -2.22 8.81
C GLY A 341 22.28 -2.80 10.15
N GLY A 342 22.93 -3.96 10.14
CA GLY A 342 23.67 -4.48 11.31
C GLY A 342 22.83 -5.14 12.41
N GLY A 343 21.75 -5.86 12.08
CA GLY A 343 20.85 -6.46 13.08
C GLY A 343 19.75 -5.51 13.57
N LEU A 344 19.58 -4.38 12.89
CA LEU A 344 18.49 -3.42 13.10
C LEU A 344 17.31 -3.76 12.16
N PRO A 345 16.06 -3.42 12.57
CA PRO A 345 14.86 -3.72 11.78
C PRO A 345 14.93 -3.13 10.37
N ALA A 346 14.17 -3.74 9.46
CA ALA A 346 14.09 -3.49 8.03
C ALA A 346 13.93 -1.98 7.68
N PRO A 347 14.06 -1.59 6.40
CA PRO A 347 13.71 -0.25 5.95
C PRO A 347 12.40 0.31 6.53
N VAL A 348 12.39 1.54 7.02
CA VAL A 348 11.19 2.25 7.50
C VAL A 348 10.72 3.27 6.45
N GLY A 349 9.96 2.87 5.45
CA GLY A 349 9.18 3.80 4.60
C GLY A 349 9.98 4.80 3.75
N ASP A 350 9.27 5.39 2.79
CA ASP A 350 9.72 6.10 1.58
C ASP A 350 10.85 5.40 0.79
N THR A 351 10.53 4.98 -0.43
CA THR A 351 11.58 4.58 -1.39
C THR A 351 12.40 5.75 -1.88
N ARG A 352 11.95 6.99 -1.61
CA ARG A 352 12.72 8.22 -1.83
C ARG A 352 13.62 8.49 -0.64
N TYR A 353 14.89 8.61 -0.95
CA TYR A 353 15.92 8.99 -0.03
C TYR A 353 16.39 10.38 -0.41
N ARG A 354 16.22 11.34 0.52
CA ARG A 354 16.76 12.67 0.30
C ARG A 354 18.24 12.55 -0.02
N ILE A 355 18.73 13.35 -0.95
CA ILE A 355 20.14 13.47 -1.23
C ILE A 355 20.67 14.60 -0.35
N PRO A 356 21.18 14.35 0.88
CA PRO A 356 21.71 15.42 1.75
C PRO A 356 23.04 15.98 1.24
N LEU A 357 23.50 15.56 0.07
CA LEU A 357 24.76 15.99 -0.49
C LEU A 357 24.61 17.45 -0.91
N ASN A 358 25.54 18.30 -0.47
CA ASN A 358 25.72 19.63 -1.02
C ASN A 358 26.30 19.46 -2.43
N LEU A 359 25.44 19.05 -3.38
CA LEU A 359 25.75 18.60 -4.74
C LEU A 359 26.43 19.66 -5.62
N ASN A 360 26.60 20.87 -5.11
CA ASN A 360 27.10 22.02 -5.87
C ASN A 360 28.60 21.95 -6.24
N ALA A 361 29.32 20.87 -5.93
CA ALA A 361 30.79 20.81 -6.07
C ALA A 361 31.40 19.56 -6.72
N ALA A 362 30.66 18.47 -6.95
CA ALA A 362 31.22 17.25 -7.56
C ALA A 362 30.20 16.57 -8.48
N ASN A 363 30.67 15.84 -9.49
CA ASN A 363 29.80 15.00 -10.34
C ASN A 363 29.48 13.73 -9.55
N TYR A 364 28.37 13.73 -8.81
CA TYR A 364 27.93 12.54 -8.11
C TYR A 364 27.25 11.55 -9.05
N VAL A 365 27.55 10.27 -8.85
CA VAL A 365 26.86 9.16 -9.49
C VAL A 365 26.33 8.18 -8.46
N PHE A 366 25.18 7.56 -8.73
CA PHE A 366 24.42 6.72 -7.81
C PHE A 366 24.18 5.35 -8.41
N ARG A 367 24.22 4.30 -7.58
CA ARG A 367 23.75 2.96 -7.94
C ARG A 367 23.06 2.31 -6.73
N ALA A 368 22.19 1.36 -7.00
CA ALA A 368 21.52 0.56 -5.97
C ALA A 368 21.79 -0.92 -6.18
N SER A 369 21.86 -1.67 -5.09
CA SER A 369 21.85 -3.13 -5.09
C SER A 369 20.86 -3.64 -4.04
N VAL A 370 20.54 -4.94 -4.11
CA VAL A 370 19.71 -5.61 -3.12
C VAL A 370 20.53 -6.64 -2.37
N GLN A 371 20.33 -6.70 -1.05
CA GLN A 371 20.95 -7.68 -0.17
C GLN A 371 19.90 -8.56 0.52
N GLN A 372 20.26 -9.82 0.72
CA GLN A 372 19.56 -10.81 1.53
C GLN A 372 20.58 -11.52 2.42
N GLY A 373 20.34 -11.60 3.73
CA GLY A 373 21.28 -12.09 4.73
C GLY A 373 22.59 -11.32 4.75
N GLY A 374 22.56 -10.02 4.42
CA GLY A 374 23.77 -9.19 4.25
C GLY A 374 24.60 -9.50 2.99
N THR A 375 24.16 -10.44 2.15
CA THR A 375 24.82 -10.80 0.89
C THR A 375 24.09 -10.15 -0.28
N MET A 376 24.82 -9.60 -1.25
CA MET A 376 24.21 -9.06 -2.47
C MET A 376 23.61 -10.20 -3.31
N VAL A 377 22.29 -10.15 -3.55
CA VAL A 377 21.56 -11.20 -4.30
C VAL A 377 21.13 -10.75 -5.70
N GLY A 378 21.44 -9.52 -6.08
CA GLY A 378 21.11 -8.94 -7.38
C GLY A 378 22.30 -8.30 -8.08
N THR A 379 22.05 -7.82 -9.30
CA THR A 379 22.99 -6.92 -9.99
C THR A 379 22.76 -5.48 -9.55
N TYR A 380 23.80 -4.65 -9.65
CA TYR A 380 23.62 -3.21 -9.52
C TYR A 380 22.58 -2.69 -10.52
N SER A 381 21.85 -1.66 -10.10
CA SER A 381 21.09 -0.80 -10.98
C SER A 381 21.98 -0.18 -12.05
N VAL A 382 21.38 0.54 -12.99
CA VAL A 382 22.15 1.52 -13.78
C VAL A 382 22.81 2.53 -12.85
N THR A 383 23.94 3.08 -13.29
CA THR A 383 24.56 4.22 -12.62
C THR A 383 23.89 5.50 -13.13
N LEU A 384 23.41 6.35 -12.23
CA LEU A 384 22.79 7.64 -12.57
C LEU A 384 23.64 8.80 -12.09
N ASN A 385 23.73 9.89 -12.86
CA ASN A 385 24.20 11.17 -12.33
C ASN A 385 23.08 11.93 -11.59
N GLU A 386 23.39 13.09 -11.03
CA GLU A 386 22.44 13.96 -10.31
C GLU A 386 21.30 14.54 -11.16
N ALA A 387 21.45 14.52 -12.48
CA ALA A 387 20.39 14.88 -13.41
C ALA A 387 19.47 13.67 -13.71
N GLY A 388 19.70 12.52 -13.08
CA GLY A 388 18.98 11.27 -13.33
C GLY A 388 19.36 10.61 -14.65
N GLN A 389 20.47 11.02 -15.29
CA GLN A 389 20.91 10.47 -16.56
C GLN A 389 21.77 9.23 -16.32
N VAL A 390 21.56 8.20 -17.13
CA VAL A 390 22.41 6.99 -17.11
C VAL A 390 23.82 7.36 -17.56
N VAL A 391 24.82 6.97 -16.75
CA VAL A 391 26.25 7.15 -17.07
C VAL A 391 26.95 5.78 -17.12
N PRO A 392 28.06 5.67 -17.89
CA PRO A 392 28.80 4.41 -18.05
C PRO A 392 29.38 3.83 -16.76
#